data_AF-M2ZAL2-F1
#
_entry.id   AF-M2ZAL2-F1
#
_cell.length_a   1.000
_cell.length_b   1.000
_cell.length_c   1.000
_cell.angle_alpha   90.00
_cell.angle_beta   90.00
_cell.angle_gamma   90.00
#
_symmetry.space_group_name_H-M   'P 1'
#
loop_
_entity.id
_entity.type
_entity.pdbx_description
1 polymer ?
#
loop_
_entity_poly.entity_id
_entity_poly.type
_entity_poly.pdbx_seq_one_letter_code
_entity_poly.pdbx_strand_id
1 'polypeptide(L)'
;MTIAPLCTDRVDPAAVADRRADRAQARLLLGLLEREFEQVSAQINLAERCAADDHRRGFVVSAQRFEDDARTLWLTLGELHRMIVALRAHQVRP
;
A
#
# COMPACT_ATOMS: atom_id res chain seq x y z
N MET A 1 -2.39 -2.23 61.26
CA MET A 1 -2.99 -2.76 60.01
C MET A 1 -2.59 -1.83 58.88
N THR A 2 -1.67 -2.25 58.03
CA THR A 2 -1.11 -1.43 56.94
C THR A 2 -1.83 -1.80 55.65
N ILE A 3 -2.63 -0.89 55.11
CA ILE A 3 -3.33 -1.09 53.84
C ILE A 3 -2.35 -0.73 52.72
N ALA A 4 -1.90 -1.74 51.96
CA ALA A 4 -1.13 -1.52 50.74
C ALA A 4 -2.04 -0.82 49.71
N PRO A 5 -1.56 0.23 49.01
CA PRO A 5 -2.34 0.81 47.93
C PRO A 5 -2.34 -0.17 46.75
N LEU A 6 -3.53 -0.61 46.36
CA LEU A 6 -3.77 -1.27 45.08
C LEU A 6 -3.37 -0.29 43.97
N CYS A 7 -2.20 -0.50 43.36
CA CYS A 7 -1.85 0.10 42.09
C CYS A 7 -2.88 -0.39 41.07
N THR A 8 -3.96 0.38 40.93
CA THR A 8 -4.83 0.29 39.78
C THR A 8 -4.03 0.82 38.62
N ASP A 9 -3.58 -0.08 37.74
CA ASP A 9 -3.08 0.23 36.40
C ASP A 9 -4.24 0.92 35.66
N ARG A 10 -4.40 2.22 35.89
CA ARG A 10 -5.39 3.04 35.21
C ARG A 10 -4.88 3.23 33.80
N VAL A 11 -5.28 2.30 32.93
CA VAL A 11 -5.13 2.45 31.49
C VAL A 11 -5.77 3.79 31.10
N ASP A 12 -4.94 4.72 30.62
CA ASP A 12 -5.39 6.04 30.21
C ASP A 12 -6.36 5.90 29.02
N PRO A 13 -7.64 6.27 29.17
CA PRO A 13 -8.62 6.18 28.09
C PRO A 13 -8.23 7.04 26.88
N ALA A 14 -7.47 8.12 27.06
CA ALA A 14 -6.95 8.93 25.96
C ALA A 14 -5.93 8.15 25.13
N ALA A 15 -4.99 7.45 25.78
CA ALA A 15 -4.01 6.60 25.10
C ALA A 15 -4.65 5.42 24.35
N VAL A 16 -5.76 4.87 24.88
CA VAL A 16 -6.52 3.82 24.18
C VAL A 16 -7.26 4.38 22.96
N ALA A 17 -7.85 5.57 23.07
CA ALA A 17 -8.52 6.25 21.98
C ALA A 17 -7.55 6.61 20.85
N ASP A 18 -6.35 7.09 21.19
CA ASP A 18 -5.28 7.43 20.25
C ASP A 18 -4.82 6.20 19.45
N ARG A 19 -4.50 5.09 20.13
CA ARG A 19 -4.17 3.81 19.47
C ARG A 19 -5.29 3.28 18.58
N ARG A 20 -6.56 3.57 18.91
CA ARG A 20 -7.71 3.19 18.08
C ARG A 20 -7.80 4.08 16.83
N ALA A 21 -7.53 5.37 16.96
CA ALA A 21 -7.46 6.30 15.84
C ALA A 21 -6.33 5.92 14.88
N ASP A 22 -5.12 5.62 15.39
CA ASP A 22 -3.98 5.15 14.60
C ASP A 22 -4.32 3.89 13.80
N ARG A 23 -4.97 2.91 14.45
CA ARG A 23 -5.42 1.68 13.78
C ARG A 23 -6.47 1.95 12.70
N ALA A 24 -7.40 2.87 12.94
CA ALA A 24 -8.40 3.24 11.94
C ALA A 24 -7.75 3.93 10.73
N GLN A 25 -6.83 4.86 10.97
CA GLN A 25 -6.09 5.55 9.92
C GLN A 25 -5.20 4.59 9.11
N ALA A 26 -4.51 3.66 9.78
CA ALA A 26 -3.70 2.64 9.11
C ALA A 26 -4.54 1.73 8.20
N ARG A 27 -5.77 1.39 8.59
CA ARG A 27 -6.69 0.61 7.73
C ARG A 27 -7.17 1.39 6.51
N LEU A 28 -7.49 2.68 6.68
CA LEU A 28 -7.87 3.54 5.56
C LEU A 28 -6.72 3.68 4.55
N LEU A 29 -5.51 3.95 5.06
CA LEU A 29 -4.32 4.03 4.21
C LEU A 29 -4.04 2.71 3.49
N LEU A 30 -4.16 1.58 4.18
CA LEU A 30 -3.98 0.26 3.56
C LEU A 30 -4.97 0.05 2.40
N GLY A 31 -6.25 0.35 2.60
CA GLY A 31 -7.26 0.22 1.55
C GLY A 31 -6.98 1.13 0.34
N LEU A 32 -6.45 2.34 0.56
CA LEU A 32 -6.03 3.23 -0.52
C LEU A 32 -4.84 2.66 -1.30
N LEU A 33 -3.83 2.14 -0.59
CA LEU A 33 -2.65 1.55 -1.21
C LEU A 33 -3.01 0.28 -2.01
N GLU A 34 -3.88 -0.56 -1.48
CA GLU A 34 -4.36 -1.76 -2.18
C GLU A 34 -5.14 -1.39 -3.45
N ARG A 35 -6.01 -0.37 -3.38
CA ARG A 35 -6.73 0.13 -4.55
C ARG A 35 -5.77 0.68 -5.61
N GLU A 36 -4.77 1.46 -5.19
CA GLU A 36 -3.75 2.00 -6.10
C GLU A 36 -2.91 0.88 -6.72
N PHE A 37 -2.54 -0.14 -5.94
CA PHE A 37 -1.83 -1.32 -6.43
C PHE A 37 -2.60 -2.03 -7.55
N GLU A 38 -3.90 -2.26 -7.38
CA GLU A 38 -4.75 -2.84 -8.42
C GLU A 38 -4.84 -1.94 -9.66
N GLN A 39 -4.98 -0.63 -9.45
CA GLN A 39 -5.06 0.34 -10.55
C GLN A 39 -3.76 0.40 -11.37
N VAL A 40 -2.60 0.42 -10.72
CA VAL A 40 -1.29 0.38 -11.38
C VAL A 40 -1.08 -0.96 -12.09
N SER A 41 -1.48 -2.07 -11.48
CA SER A 41 -1.44 -3.40 -12.11
C SER A 41 -2.27 -3.45 -13.40
N ALA A 42 -3.45 -2.85 -13.40
CA ALA A 42 -4.29 -2.75 -14.59
C ALA A 42 -3.66 -1.89 -15.69
N GLN A 43 -2.99 -0.79 -15.32
CA GLN A 43 -2.29 0.09 -16.27
C GLN A 43 -1.07 -0.60 -16.90
N ILE A 44 -0.30 -1.38 -16.13
CA ILE A 44 0.80 -2.20 -16.65
C ILE A 44 0.28 -3.15 -17.72
N ASN A 45 -0.76 -3.92 -17.41
CA ASN A 45 -1.37 -4.85 -18.35
C ASN A 45 -1.88 -4.16 -19.62
N LEU A 46 -2.37 -2.91 -19.51
CA LEU A 46 -2.79 -2.13 -20.66
C LEU A 46 -1.58 -1.71 -21.51
N ALA A 47 -0.55 -1.13 -20.89
CA ALA A 47 0.66 -0.68 -21.57
C ALA A 47 1.36 -1.82 -22.30
N GLU A 48 1.51 -2.98 -21.66
CA GLU A 48 2.12 -4.18 -22.28
C GLU A 48 1.31 -4.68 -23.49
N ARG A 49 -0.02 -4.65 -23.41
CA ARG A 49 -0.89 -5.00 -24.55
C ARG A 49 -0.75 -4.01 -25.70
N CYS A 50 -0.72 -2.71 -25.40
CA CYS A 50 -0.50 -1.67 -26.40
C CYS A 50 0.87 -1.81 -27.08
N ALA A 51 1.93 -2.05 -26.30
CA ALA A 51 3.27 -2.31 -26.85
C ALA A 51 3.28 -3.52 -27.80
N ALA A 52 2.67 -4.64 -27.37
CA ALA A 52 2.57 -5.85 -28.18
C ALA A 52 1.78 -5.63 -29.48
N ASP A 53 0.67 -4.89 -29.43
CA ASP A 53 -0.14 -4.58 -30.60
C ASP A 53 0.59 -3.64 -31.57
N ASP A 54 1.33 -2.66 -31.06
CA ASP A 54 2.13 -1.74 -31.87
C ASP A 54 3.33 -2.45 -32.53
N HIS A 55 3.98 -3.38 -31.83
CA HIS A 55 4.99 -4.26 -32.43
C HIS A 55 4.44 -5.06 -33.60
N ARG A 56 3.25 -5.67 -33.45
CA ARG A 56 2.59 -6.42 -34.54
C ARG A 56 2.26 -5.55 -35.75
N ARG A 57 2.06 -4.26 -35.55
CA ARG A 57 1.75 -3.28 -36.60
C ARG A 57 2.98 -2.58 -37.17
N GLY A 58 4.17 -2.82 -36.60
CA GLY A 58 5.43 -2.20 -37.02
C GLY A 58 5.66 -0.77 -36.48
N PHE A 59 4.91 -0.33 -35.47
CA PHE A 59 5.04 1.00 -34.88
C PHE A 59 6.09 1.03 -33.76
N VAL A 60 7.37 0.89 -34.12
CA VAL A 60 8.48 0.69 -33.16
C VAL A 60 8.60 1.80 -32.11
N VAL A 61 8.51 3.08 -32.51
CA VAL A 61 8.65 4.22 -31.57
C VAL A 61 7.50 4.26 -30.56
N SER A 62 6.28 3.94 -31.02
CA SER A 62 5.09 3.91 -30.16
C SER A 62 5.14 2.72 -29.20
N ALA A 63 5.54 1.55 -29.69
CA ALA A 63 5.75 0.36 -28.85
C ALA A 63 6.79 0.63 -27.75
N GLN A 64 7.92 1.24 -28.09
CA GLN A 64 8.97 1.57 -27.12
C GLN A 64 8.47 2.50 -26.01
N ARG A 65 7.62 3.48 -26.35
CA ARG A 65 7.02 4.37 -25.37
C ARG A 65 6.17 3.60 -24.36
N PHE A 66 5.32 2.68 -24.83
CA PHE A 66 4.51 1.85 -23.93
C PHE A 66 5.35 0.91 -23.06
N GLU A 67 6.47 0.40 -23.57
CA GLU A 67 7.42 -0.40 -22.77
C GLU A 67 8.10 0.43 -21.67
N ASP A 68 8.48 1.67 -21.97
CA ASP A 68 9.07 2.57 -20.99
C ASP A 68 8.05 3.00 -19.93
N ASP A 69 6.79 3.23 -20.34
CA ASP A 69 5.67 3.48 -19.43
C ASP A 69 5.44 2.27 -18.51
N ALA A 70 5.38 1.04 -19.07
CA ALA A 70 5.25 -0.19 -18.30
C ALA A 70 6.40 -0.37 -17.31
N ARG A 71 7.65 -0.09 -17.71
CA ARG A 71 8.83 -0.16 -16.83
C ARG A 71 8.70 0.79 -15.64
N THR A 72 8.24 2.01 -15.89
CA THR A 72 8.01 3.01 -14.83
C THR A 72 6.91 2.55 -13.88
N LEU A 73 5.79 2.03 -14.41
CA LEU A 73 4.70 1.51 -13.61
C LEU A 73 5.10 0.32 -12.74
N TRP A 74 5.97 -0.58 -13.25
CA TRP A 74 6.52 -1.69 -12.47
C TRP A 74 7.34 -1.22 -11.26
N LEU A 75 8.10 -0.13 -11.38
CA LEU A 75 8.82 0.47 -10.25
C LEU A 75 7.83 0.98 -9.19
N THR A 76 6.80 1.72 -9.63
CA THR A 76 5.72 2.20 -8.75
C THR A 76 5.01 1.04 -8.05
N LEU A 77 4.70 -0.04 -8.77
CA LEU A 77 4.05 -1.22 -8.20
C LEU A 77 4.92 -1.87 -7.11
N GLY A 78 6.24 -1.94 -7.32
CA GLY A 78 7.18 -2.44 -6.32
C GLY A 78 7.26 -1.56 -5.07
N GLU A 79 7.13 -0.24 -5.20
CA GLU A 79 7.03 0.67 -4.05
C GLU A 79 5.72 0.48 -3.27
N LEU A 80 4.59 0.43 -3.97
CA LEU A 80 3.28 0.16 -3.37
C LEU A 80 3.28 -1.17 -2.62
N HIS A 81 3.85 -2.22 -3.22
CA HIS A 81 3.97 -3.52 -2.56
C HIS A 81 4.75 -3.43 -1.25
N ARG A 82 5.91 -2.75 -1.25
CA ARG A 82 6.73 -2.56 -0.05
C ARG A 82 5.98 -1.80 1.04
N MET A 83 5.24 -0.75 0.67
CA MET A 83 4.44 0.03 1.61
C MET A 83 3.30 -0.80 2.21
N ILE A 84 2.58 -1.58 1.40
CA ILE A 84 1.51 -2.48 1.85
C ILE A 84 2.05 -3.51 2.83
N VAL A 85 3.17 -4.16 2.51
CA VAL A 85 3.81 -5.15 3.38
C VAL A 85 4.25 -4.54 4.70
N ALA A 86 4.90 -3.37 4.67
CA ALA A 86 5.33 -2.67 5.88
C ALA A 86 4.12 -2.31 6.77
N LEU A 87 3.07 -1.75 6.18
CA LEU A 87 1.88 -1.33 6.91
C LEU A 87 1.14 -2.52 7.52
N ARG A 88 1.02 -3.64 6.79
CA ARG A 88 0.46 -4.89 7.32
C ARG A 88 1.30 -5.43 8.49
N ALA A 89 2.63 -5.41 8.40
CA ALA A 89 3.50 -5.84 9.48
C ALA A 89 3.32 -5.00 10.76
N HIS A 90 3.11 -3.69 10.62
CA HIS A 90 2.83 -2.81 11.75
C HIS A 90 1.44 -3.02 12.38
N GLN A 91 0.46 -3.56 11.63
CA GLN A 91 -0.87 -3.84 12.17
C GLN A 91 -0.96 -5.15 12.98
N VAL A 92 -0.02 -6.07 12.82
CA VAL A 92 0.00 -7.38 13.51
C VAL A 92 0.69 -7.33 14.89
N ARG A 93 1.49 -6.29 15.16
CA ARG A 93 2.25 -6.17 16.40
C ARG A 93 1.35 -5.61 17.53
N PRO A 94 1.20 -6.33 18.67
CA PRO A 94 0.27 -5.96 19.76
C PRO A 94 0.71 -4.73 20.56
#